data_AF-A0A6I5C8K1-F1
#
_entry.id   AF-A0A6I5C8K1-F1
#
_cell.length_a   1.000
_cell.length_b   1.000
_cell.length_c   1.000
_cell.angle_alpha   90.00
_cell.angle_beta   90.00
_cell.angle_gamma   90.00
#
_symmetry.space_group_name_H-M   'P 1'
#
loop_
_entity.id
_entity.type
_entity.pdbx_description
1 polymer ?
#
loop_
_entity_poly.entity_id
_entity_poly.type
_entity_poly.pdbx_seq_one_letter_code
_entity_poly.pdbx_strand_id
1 'polypeptide(L)'
;MNVRVETGHEAAPWEDMPEAPAHRLTKEQAKALLYAADPLVREGWATLVGVLGPDAALRFATESALLWLRPDAAVSGAMSDALNRIAEDGFVPVGASTVRLDRGGVRALWWWHLRRATAERVLLLEALASLGPGLLVLYRHPDGDPARRLTRLKGGNTPVGRDADSLRSVAGSPNRILTKVHTSDDPLDVV
;
A
#
# COMPACT_ATOMS: atom_id res chain seq x y z
N MET A 1 -18.71 -4.87 53.44
CA MET A 1 -18.38 -5.76 52.32
C MET A 1 -17.50 -4.97 51.37
N ASN A 2 -16.17 -5.08 51.52
CA ASN A 2 -15.20 -4.32 50.72
C ASN A 2 -14.99 -5.03 49.39
N VAL A 3 -15.43 -4.41 48.30
CA VAL A 3 -15.07 -4.83 46.95
C VAL A 3 -13.65 -4.33 46.69
N ARG A 4 -12.69 -5.27 46.65
CA ARG A 4 -11.36 -5.02 46.10
C ARG A 4 -11.55 -4.82 44.59
N VAL A 5 -11.22 -3.64 44.11
CA VAL A 5 -10.99 -3.41 42.68
C VAL A 5 -9.65 -4.07 42.37
N GLU A 6 -9.68 -5.21 41.71
CA GLU A 6 -8.50 -5.79 41.09
C GLU A 6 -8.02 -4.82 40.01
N THR A 7 -6.95 -4.09 40.30
CA THR A 7 -6.17 -3.39 39.29
C THR A 7 -5.38 -4.45 38.53
N GLY A 8 -6.07 -5.16 37.63
CA GLY A 8 -5.40 -5.89 36.56
C GLY A 8 -4.58 -4.88 35.78
N HIS A 9 -3.28 -5.10 35.68
CA HIS A 9 -2.46 -4.47 34.66
C HIS A 9 -3.02 -4.98 33.34
N GLU A 10 -3.93 -4.25 32.71
CA GLU A 10 -4.27 -4.48 31.31
C GLU A 10 -2.95 -4.35 30.55
N ALA A 11 -2.38 -5.50 30.15
CA ALA A 11 -1.27 -5.52 29.21
C ALA A 11 -1.66 -4.59 28.07
N ALA A 12 -0.77 -3.65 27.74
CA ALA A 12 -1.05 -2.74 26.64
C ALA A 12 -1.39 -3.60 25.41
N PRO A 13 -2.44 -3.27 24.65
CA PRO A 13 -2.80 -4.09 23.51
C PRO A 13 -1.55 -4.26 22.63
N TRP A 14 -1.20 -5.51 22.33
CA TRP A 14 -0.09 -5.91 21.46
C TRP A 14 1.34 -5.75 22.02
N GLU A 15 1.56 -5.96 23.33
CA GLU A 15 2.90 -5.91 23.96
C GLU A 15 3.98 -6.75 23.26
N ASP A 16 3.61 -7.82 22.57
CA ASP A 16 4.50 -8.73 21.86
C ASP A 16 4.88 -8.25 20.45
N MET A 17 4.15 -7.27 19.88
CA MET A 17 4.45 -6.72 18.57
C MET A 17 5.17 -5.38 18.69
N PRO A 18 6.32 -5.19 18.02
CA PRO A 18 6.99 -3.90 17.99
C PRO A 18 6.13 -2.84 17.29
N GLU A 19 6.30 -1.58 17.69
CA GLU A 19 5.66 -0.45 17.03
C GLU A 19 6.46 0.02 15.81
N ALA A 20 5.76 0.23 14.70
CA ALA A 20 6.35 0.89 13.54
C ALA A 20 6.70 2.34 13.90
N PRO A 21 7.90 2.84 13.54
CA PRO A 21 8.26 4.23 13.76
C PRO A 21 7.55 5.13 12.73
N ALA A 22 6.22 5.22 12.80
CA ALA A 22 5.36 5.83 11.78
C ALA A 22 5.77 7.28 11.43
N HIS A 23 6.21 8.06 12.42
CA HIS A 23 6.72 9.42 12.24
C HIS A 23 7.96 9.52 11.33
N ARG A 24 8.70 8.42 11.13
CA ARG A 24 9.84 8.32 10.20
C ARG A 24 9.42 7.80 8.83
N LEU A 25 8.27 7.12 8.74
CA LEU A 25 7.79 6.43 7.54
C LEU A 25 6.81 7.27 6.73
N THR A 26 5.98 8.09 7.39
CA THR A 26 5.07 9.03 6.70
C THR A 26 5.31 10.47 7.14
N LYS A 27 5.00 11.42 6.24
CA LYS A 27 4.97 12.86 6.55
C LYS A 27 3.57 13.33 6.96
N GLU A 28 2.55 12.48 6.78
CA GLU A 28 1.18 12.81 7.10
C GLU A 28 0.89 12.47 8.56
N GLN A 29 0.85 13.49 9.43
CA GLN A 29 0.63 13.29 10.87
C GLN A 29 -0.66 12.53 11.17
N ALA A 30 -1.74 12.82 10.43
CA ALA A 30 -3.00 12.10 10.59
C ALA A 30 -2.88 10.61 10.23
N LYS A 31 -2.12 10.27 9.19
CA LYS A 31 -1.87 8.87 8.81
C LYS A 31 -1.03 8.17 9.88
N ALA A 32 0.04 8.81 10.36
CA ALA A 32 0.88 8.26 11.42
C ALA A 32 0.08 7.91 12.69
N LEU A 33 -0.82 8.79 13.11
CA LEU A 33 -1.68 8.55 14.27
C LEU A 33 -2.66 7.39 14.05
N LEU A 34 -3.29 7.29 12.88
CA LEU A 34 -4.21 6.21 12.56
C LEU A 34 -3.48 4.86 12.49
N TYR A 35 -2.27 4.84 11.91
CA TYR A 35 -1.55 3.60 11.60
C TYR A 35 -0.73 3.08 12.79
N ALA A 36 -0.43 3.93 13.78
CA ALA A 36 0.25 3.50 15.01
C ALA A 36 -0.52 2.41 15.79
N ALA A 37 -1.85 2.42 15.67
CA ALA A 37 -2.74 1.45 16.30
C ALA A 37 -3.43 0.51 15.30
N ASP A 38 -3.00 0.50 14.03
CA ASP A 38 -3.58 -0.37 13.01
C ASP A 38 -2.99 -1.78 13.12
N PRO A 39 -3.81 -2.83 13.33
CA PRO A 39 -3.32 -4.19 13.50
C PRO A 39 -2.55 -4.71 12.27
N LEU A 40 -2.91 -4.28 11.05
CA LEU A 40 -2.23 -4.72 9.83
C LEU A 40 -0.82 -4.13 9.75
N VAL A 41 -0.65 -2.87 10.18
CA VAL A 41 0.66 -2.21 10.23
C VAL A 41 1.51 -2.81 11.36
N ARG A 42 0.90 -3.12 12.51
CA ARG A 42 1.60 -3.80 13.62
C ARG A 42 2.10 -5.18 13.20
N GLU A 43 1.26 -5.97 12.55
CA GLU A 43 1.61 -7.31 12.05
C GLU A 43 2.68 -7.26 10.95
N GLY A 44 2.52 -6.35 9.97
CA GLY A 44 3.50 -6.14 8.90
C GLY A 44 4.87 -5.70 9.45
N TRP A 45 4.87 -4.76 10.41
CA TRP A 45 6.10 -4.32 11.05
C TRP A 45 6.76 -5.41 11.89
N ALA A 46 5.98 -6.15 12.69
CA ALA A 46 6.47 -7.30 13.45
C ALA A 46 7.12 -8.34 12.52
N THR A 47 6.52 -8.60 11.37
CA THR A 47 7.06 -9.50 10.34
C THR A 47 8.39 -8.98 9.80
N LEU A 48 8.48 -7.71 9.40
CA LEU A 48 9.72 -7.12 8.89
C LEU A 48 10.83 -7.16 9.95
N VAL A 49 10.53 -6.80 11.19
CA VAL A 49 11.48 -6.83 12.32
C VAL A 49 11.92 -8.26 12.61
N GLY A 50 11.00 -9.23 12.62
CA GLY A 50 11.33 -10.63 12.89
C GLY A 50 12.24 -11.25 11.82
N VAL A 51 12.08 -10.85 10.55
CA VAL A 51 12.87 -11.37 9.43
C VAL A 51 14.21 -10.64 9.24
N LEU A 52 14.23 -9.31 9.39
CA LEU A 52 15.36 -8.46 9.02
C LEU A 52 16.10 -7.88 10.22
N GLY A 53 15.46 -7.83 11.39
CA GLY A 53 15.86 -7.00 12.52
C GLY A 53 15.42 -5.54 12.38
N PRO A 54 15.36 -4.76 13.49
CA PRO A 54 14.75 -3.43 13.51
C PRO A 54 15.34 -2.42 12.51
N ASP A 55 16.67 -2.32 12.44
CA ASP A 55 17.33 -1.33 11.58
C ASP A 55 17.18 -1.65 10.09
N ALA A 56 17.23 -2.95 9.75
CA ALA A 56 17.07 -3.38 8.36
C ALA A 56 15.60 -3.35 7.92
N ALA A 57 14.64 -3.59 8.83
CA ALA A 57 13.22 -3.39 8.58
C ALA A 57 12.91 -1.92 8.24
N LEU A 58 13.50 -0.98 9.00
CA LEU A 58 13.36 0.44 8.70
C LEU A 58 13.94 0.80 7.33
N ARG A 59 15.18 0.37 7.04
CA ARG A 59 15.78 0.58 5.71
C ARG A 59 14.93 -0.02 4.61
N PHE A 60 14.43 -1.24 4.80
CA PHE A 60 13.55 -1.90 3.85
C PHE A 60 12.31 -1.05 3.52
N ALA A 61 11.60 -0.57 4.54
CA ALA A 61 10.43 0.28 4.35
C ALA A 61 10.77 1.61 3.66
N THR A 62 11.84 2.29 4.08
CA THR A 62 12.21 3.63 3.55
C THR A 62 12.82 3.60 2.17
N GLU A 63 13.47 2.50 1.80
CA GLU A 63 14.20 2.38 0.56
C GLU A 63 13.47 1.52 -0.48
N SER A 64 12.25 1.04 -0.21
CA SER A 64 11.46 0.27 -1.17
C SER A 64 10.16 0.97 -1.56
N ALA A 65 9.58 0.55 -2.68
CA ALA A 65 8.24 0.92 -3.10
C ALA A 65 7.49 -0.32 -3.58
N LEU A 66 6.18 -0.34 -3.37
CA LEU A 66 5.30 -1.38 -3.89
C LEU A 66 4.48 -0.82 -5.05
N LEU A 67 4.42 -1.59 -6.13
CA LEU A 67 3.47 -1.44 -7.23
C LEU A 67 2.55 -2.66 -7.21
N TRP A 68 1.25 -2.45 -7.23
CA TRP A 68 0.29 -3.49 -7.59
C TRP A 68 -0.41 -3.12 -8.90
N LEU A 69 -0.06 -3.83 -9.96
CA LEU A 69 -0.82 -3.84 -11.21
C LEU A 69 -2.01 -4.75 -11.02
N ARG A 70 -3.18 -4.12 -10.90
CA ARG A 70 -4.43 -4.78 -10.54
C ARG A 70 -4.90 -5.70 -11.68
N PRO A 71 -5.82 -6.63 -11.40
CA PRO A 71 -6.37 -7.52 -12.43
C PRO A 71 -6.97 -6.80 -13.65
N ASP A 72 -7.56 -5.61 -13.46
CA ASP A 72 -8.06 -4.79 -14.58
C ASP A 72 -6.95 -4.28 -15.52
N ALA A 73 -5.71 -4.16 -15.04
CA ALA A 73 -4.55 -3.90 -15.89
C ALA A 73 -4.18 -5.13 -16.74
N ALA A 74 -4.23 -6.34 -16.14
CA ALA A 74 -3.94 -7.59 -16.85
C ALA A 74 -4.94 -7.83 -17.98
N VAL A 75 -6.24 -7.78 -17.65
CA VAL A 75 -7.33 -8.07 -18.60
C VAL A 75 -7.35 -7.08 -19.77
N SER A 76 -6.92 -5.83 -19.54
CA SER A 76 -6.85 -4.81 -20.59
C SER A 76 -5.51 -4.75 -21.35
N GLY A 77 -4.55 -5.63 -21.03
CA GLY A 77 -3.22 -5.63 -21.67
C GLY A 77 -2.31 -4.46 -21.26
N ALA A 78 -2.71 -3.66 -20.26
CA ALA A 78 -2.05 -2.41 -19.89
C ALA A 78 -0.83 -2.57 -18.95
N MET A 79 -0.46 -3.80 -18.60
CA MET A 79 0.64 -4.04 -17.65
C MET A 79 1.99 -3.64 -18.23
N SER A 80 2.26 -3.98 -19.50
CA SER A 80 3.54 -3.71 -20.15
C SER A 80 3.83 -2.22 -20.22
N ASP A 81 2.83 -1.39 -20.56
CA ASP A 81 3.00 0.05 -20.68
C ASP A 81 3.36 0.70 -19.33
N ALA A 82 2.69 0.27 -18.25
CA ALA A 82 3.01 0.73 -16.91
C ALA A 82 4.42 0.30 -16.47
N LEU A 83 4.82 -0.95 -16.73
CA LEU A 83 6.15 -1.45 -16.36
C LEU A 83 7.27 -0.74 -17.14
N ASN A 84 7.06 -0.51 -18.44
CA ASN A 84 8.01 0.22 -19.29
C ASN A 84 8.19 1.65 -18.79
N ARG A 85 7.09 2.36 -18.50
CA ARG A 85 7.15 3.73 -17.97
C ARG A 85 7.87 3.81 -16.62
N ILE A 86 7.72 2.80 -15.76
CA ILE A 86 8.44 2.73 -14.47
C ILE A 86 9.94 2.50 -14.69
N ALA A 87 10.31 1.64 -15.65
CA ALA A 87 11.71 1.39 -15.99
C ALA A 87 12.38 2.64 -16.58
N GLU A 88 11.68 3.38 -17.43
CA GLU A 88 12.14 4.67 -17.98
C GLU A 88 12.38 5.72 -16.89
N ASP A 89 11.64 5.66 -15.77
CA ASP A 89 11.84 6.54 -14.61
C ASP A 89 13.03 6.11 -13.73
N GLY A 90 13.71 5.00 -14.04
CA GLY A 90 14.90 4.54 -13.33
C GLY A 90 14.64 3.62 -12.13
N PHE A 91 13.42 3.12 -11.95
CA PHE A 91 13.13 2.11 -10.92
C PHE A 91 13.73 0.76 -11.26
N VAL A 92 14.31 0.10 -10.24
CA VAL A 92 14.92 -1.22 -10.34
C VAL A 92 14.03 -2.24 -9.62
N PRO A 93 13.44 -3.22 -10.32
CA PRO A 93 12.65 -4.27 -9.67
C PRO A 93 13.58 -5.19 -8.86
N VAL A 94 13.23 -5.45 -7.62
CA VAL A 94 13.99 -6.34 -6.72
C VAL A 94 13.22 -7.59 -6.28
N GLY A 95 11.93 -7.64 -6.59
CA GLY A 95 11.09 -8.80 -6.37
C GLY A 95 9.72 -8.62 -7.01
N ALA A 96 9.08 -9.73 -7.35
CA ALA A 96 7.72 -9.72 -7.88
C ALA A 96 6.95 -10.95 -7.41
N SER A 97 5.65 -10.79 -7.22
CA SER A 97 4.76 -11.88 -6.88
C SER A 97 3.38 -11.68 -7.50
N THR A 98 2.72 -12.79 -7.78
CA THR A 98 1.33 -12.79 -8.24
C THR A 98 0.41 -12.81 -7.02
N VAL A 99 -0.44 -11.79 -6.87
CA VAL A 99 -1.30 -11.63 -5.68
C VAL A 99 -2.77 -11.70 -6.07
N ARG A 100 -3.53 -12.51 -5.33
CA ARG A 100 -4.99 -12.55 -5.37
C ARG A 100 -5.52 -11.95 -4.08
N LEU A 101 -6.44 -11.00 -4.19
CA LEU A 101 -7.18 -10.49 -3.04
C LEU A 101 -8.57 -11.11 -3.03
N ASP A 102 -8.94 -11.68 -1.91
CA ASP A 102 -10.34 -11.98 -1.63
C ASP A 102 -11.07 -10.72 -1.15
N ARG A 103 -12.35 -10.86 -0.81
CA ARG A 103 -13.16 -9.77 -0.26
C ARG A 103 -12.56 -9.18 1.02
N GLY A 104 -11.96 -10.00 1.87
CA GLY A 104 -11.30 -9.56 3.10
C GLY A 104 -10.07 -8.72 2.82
N GLY A 105 -9.21 -9.17 1.90
CA GLY A 105 -8.03 -8.45 1.44
C GLY A 105 -8.37 -7.10 0.80
N VAL A 106 -9.43 -7.03 -0.02
CA VAL A 106 -9.94 -5.76 -0.56
C VAL A 106 -10.38 -4.81 0.57
N ARG A 107 -11.07 -5.31 1.59
CA ARG A 107 -11.47 -4.48 2.74
C ARG A 107 -10.26 -3.99 3.54
N ALA A 108 -9.31 -4.89 3.80
CA ALA A 108 -8.09 -4.61 4.56
C ALA A 108 -7.23 -3.54 3.88
N LEU A 109 -6.93 -3.72 2.59
CA LEU A 109 -6.07 -2.81 1.82
C LEU A 109 -6.60 -1.37 1.78
N TRP A 110 -7.93 -1.20 1.78
CA TRP A 110 -8.56 0.11 1.73
C TRP A 110 -9.33 0.48 2.99
N TRP A 111 -9.07 -0.15 4.14
CA TRP A 111 -9.84 -0.01 5.38
C TRP A 111 -10.19 1.46 5.70
N TRP A 112 -9.17 2.31 5.78
CA TRP A 112 -9.33 3.74 6.09
C TRP A 112 -9.98 4.56 4.97
N HIS A 113 -9.85 4.12 3.71
CA HIS A 113 -10.38 4.80 2.54
C HIS A 113 -11.87 4.44 2.31
N LEU A 114 -12.27 3.21 2.60
CA LEU A 114 -13.63 2.71 2.39
C LEU A 114 -14.64 3.30 3.36
N ARG A 115 -14.20 3.94 4.46
CA ARG A 115 -15.09 4.65 5.40
C ARG A 115 -15.99 5.72 4.75
N ARG A 116 -15.60 6.21 3.56
CA ARG A 116 -16.36 7.19 2.76
C ARG A 116 -16.89 6.63 1.44
N ALA A 117 -16.73 5.33 1.19
CA ALA A 117 -17.14 4.70 -0.05
C ALA A 117 -18.64 4.36 -0.01
N THR A 118 -19.33 4.50 -1.13
CA THR A 118 -20.68 3.96 -1.31
C THR A 118 -20.62 2.44 -1.39
N ALA A 119 -21.74 1.76 -1.06
CA ALA A 119 -21.85 0.31 -1.20
C ALA A 119 -21.52 -0.16 -2.63
N GLU A 120 -21.99 0.56 -3.64
CA GLU A 120 -21.69 0.30 -5.06
C GLU A 120 -20.18 0.34 -5.36
N ARG A 121 -19.47 1.36 -4.83
CA ARG A 121 -18.02 1.48 -5.03
C ARG A 121 -17.29 0.31 -4.39
N VAL A 122 -17.74 -0.13 -3.23
CA VAL A 122 -17.18 -1.28 -2.52
C VAL A 122 -17.37 -2.56 -3.32
N LEU A 123 -18.60 -2.83 -3.80
CA LEU A 123 -18.91 -4.00 -4.63
C LEU A 123 -18.13 -4.00 -5.95
N LEU A 124 -17.95 -2.83 -6.57
CA LEU A 124 -17.18 -2.72 -7.79
C LEU A 124 -15.69 -2.97 -7.58
N LEU A 125 -15.11 -2.52 -6.46
CA LEU A 125 -13.72 -2.85 -6.12
C LEU A 125 -13.53 -4.35 -5.89
N GLU A 126 -14.49 -5.01 -5.21
CA GLU A 126 -14.49 -6.47 -5.05
C GLU A 126 -14.56 -7.19 -6.40
N ALA A 127 -15.46 -6.76 -7.30
CA ALA A 127 -15.61 -7.34 -8.62
C ALA A 127 -14.33 -7.21 -9.45
N LEU A 128 -13.66 -6.05 -9.39
CA LEU A 128 -12.40 -5.81 -10.10
C LEU A 128 -11.25 -6.66 -9.55
N ALA A 129 -11.15 -6.82 -8.22
CA ALA A 129 -10.17 -7.71 -7.61
C ALA A 129 -10.44 -9.19 -7.95
N SER A 130 -11.71 -9.55 -8.19
CA SER A 130 -12.11 -10.92 -8.52
C SER A 130 -11.86 -11.32 -9.98
N LEU A 131 -11.46 -10.39 -10.86
CA LEU A 131 -11.17 -10.70 -12.27
C LEU A 131 -9.99 -11.68 -12.43
N GLY A 132 -9.12 -11.77 -11.43
CA GLY A 132 -7.95 -12.64 -11.49
C GLY A 132 -6.87 -12.20 -10.51
N PRO A 133 -5.64 -12.71 -10.65
CA PRO A 133 -4.51 -12.17 -9.91
C PRO A 133 -4.05 -10.82 -10.49
N GLY A 134 -3.46 -9.99 -9.63
CA GLY A 134 -2.62 -8.86 -10.06
C GLY A 134 -1.14 -9.16 -9.85
N LEU A 135 -0.28 -8.30 -10.39
CA LEU A 135 1.17 -8.38 -10.24
C LEU A 135 1.62 -7.36 -9.18
N LEU A 136 2.17 -7.85 -8.07
CA LEU A 136 2.86 -7.05 -7.07
C LEU A 136 4.35 -7.01 -7.40
N VAL A 137 4.94 -5.82 -7.45
CA VAL A 137 6.36 -5.62 -7.70
C VAL A 137 6.95 -4.74 -6.62
N LEU A 138 8.06 -5.19 -6.05
CA LEU A 138 8.88 -4.44 -5.13
C LEU A 138 10.00 -3.75 -5.92
N TYR A 139 10.11 -2.44 -5.73
CA TYR A 139 11.09 -1.62 -6.42
C TYR A 139 12.06 -0.93 -5.47
N ARG A 140 13.26 -0.67 -5.98
CA ARG A 140 14.24 0.29 -5.47
C ARG A 140 14.42 1.42 -6.47
N HIS A 141 14.96 2.55 -6.03
CA HIS A 141 15.36 3.64 -6.90
C HIS A 141 16.73 4.16 -6.43
N PRO A 142 17.73 4.33 -7.34
CA PRO A 142 19.09 4.70 -6.96
C PRO A 142 19.16 6.03 -6.19
N ASP A 143 18.32 6.99 -6.56
CA ASP A 143 18.25 8.30 -5.90
C ASP A 143 17.41 8.32 -4.60
N GLY A 144 17.06 7.16 -4.03
CA GLY A 144 16.29 7.04 -2.78
C GLY A 144 14.83 7.49 -2.87
N ASP A 145 14.12 7.42 -1.74
CA ASP A 145 12.68 7.77 -1.58
C ASP A 145 11.73 7.16 -2.64
N PRO A 146 11.84 5.86 -2.95
CA PRO A 146 11.14 5.27 -4.08
C PRO A 146 9.62 5.28 -3.92
N ALA A 147 9.06 5.09 -2.72
CA ALA A 147 7.59 5.06 -2.54
C ALA A 147 6.96 6.39 -2.98
N ARG A 148 7.51 7.52 -2.51
CA ARG A 148 6.99 8.83 -2.88
C ARG A 148 7.30 9.19 -4.33
N ARG A 149 8.45 8.77 -4.89
CA ARG A 149 8.73 8.89 -6.33
C ARG A 149 7.66 8.17 -7.14
N LEU A 150 7.38 6.92 -6.79
CA LEU A 150 6.43 6.08 -7.50
C LEU A 150 5.01 6.65 -7.42
N THR A 151 4.66 7.27 -6.29
CA THR A 151 3.37 7.97 -6.17
C THR A 151 3.27 9.26 -6.95
N ARG A 152 4.36 10.02 -7.12
CA ARG A 152 4.38 11.14 -8.07
C ARG A 152 4.17 10.62 -9.50
N LEU A 153 4.85 9.53 -9.86
CA LEU A 153 4.75 8.89 -11.17
C LEU A 153 3.36 8.29 -11.44
N LYS A 154 2.68 7.79 -10.41
CA LYS A 154 1.34 7.16 -10.51
C LYS A 154 0.30 8.04 -11.21
N GLY A 155 0.36 9.35 -11.01
CA GLY A 155 -0.62 10.31 -11.51
C GLY A 155 -1.91 10.38 -10.67
N GLY A 156 -2.65 11.49 -10.80
CA GLY A 156 -3.86 11.75 -10.02
C GLY A 156 -5.00 10.76 -10.27
N ASN A 157 -5.91 10.58 -9.31
CA ASN A 157 -7.07 9.69 -9.48
C ASN A 157 -8.07 10.23 -10.51
N THR A 158 -8.19 11.55 -10.65
CA THR A 158 -9.09 12.20 -11.62
C THR A 158 -8.39 12.26 -12.98
N PRO A 159 -9.02 11.79 -14.08
CA PRO A 159 -8.41 11.83 -15.42
C PRO A 159 -8.22 13.25 -15.97
N VAL A 160 -9.15 14.15 -15.69
CA VAL A 160 -9.08 15.54 -16.15
C VAL A 160 -7.84 16.21 -15.58
N GLY A 161 -6.97 16.71 -16.47
CA GLY A 161 -5.71 17.37 -16.10
C GLY A 161 -4.62 16.44 -15.58
N ARG A 162 -4.80 15.12 -15.68
CA ARG A 162 -3.75 14.14 -15.35
C ARG A 162 -2.65 14.20 -16.40
N ASP A 163 -1.41 14.20 -15.94
CA ASP A 163 -0.22 14.12 -16.80
C ASP A 163 -0.32 12.90 -17.74
N ALA A 164 -0.06 13.13 -19.04
CA ALA A 164 -0.15 12.12 -20.09
C ALA A 164 0.86 10.97 -19.89
N ASP A 165 1.99 11.24 -19.25
CA ASP A 165 3.08 10.29 -19.03
C ASP A 165 3.00 9.62 -17.65
N SER A 166 1.95 9.88 -16.87
CA SER A 166 1.74 9.19 -15.59
C SER A 166 1.30 7.74 -15.77
N LEU A 167 1.56 6.88 -14.77
CA LEU A 167 1.22 5.45 -14.84
C LEU A 167 -0.26 5.19 -15.15
N ARG A 168 -1.16 6.01 -14.57
CA ARG A 168 -2.59 5.89 -14.82
C ARG A 168 -2.99 6.34 -16.22
N SER A 169 -2.26 7.28 -16.83
CA SER A 169 -2.53 7.70 -18.21
C SER A 169 -2.03 6.67 -19.20
N VAL A 170 -0.78 6.21 -19.08
CA VAL A 170 -0.21 5.18 -19.97
C VAL A 170 -0.94 3.85 -19.86
N ALA A 171 -1.40 3.46 -18.65
CA ALA A 171 -2.23 2.27 -18.48
C ALA A 171 -3.66 2.43 -19.04
N GLY A 172 -4.05 3.63 -19.48
CA GLY A 172 -5.39 3.92 -19.99
C GLY A 172 -6.47 3.84 -18.90
N SER A 173 -6.22 4.40 -17.71
CA SER A 173 -7.21 4.47 -16.63
C SER A 173 -8.27 5.53 -16.94
N PRO A 174 -9.53 5.13 -17.22
CA PRO A 174 -10.55 6.06 -17.72
C PRO A 174 -11.26 6.84 -16.60
N ASN A 175 -11.17 6.38 -15.35
CA ASN A 175 -11.92 6.95 -14.23
C ASN A 175 -11.28 6.61 -12.87
N ARG A 176 -11.94 7.02 -11.78
CA ARG A 176 -11.46 6.88 -10.38
C ARG A 176 -11.65 5.48 -9.78
N ILE A 177 -12.07 4.49 -10.58
CA ILE A 177 -12.35 3.12 -10.13
C ILE A 177 -11.49 2.10 -10.87
N LEU A 178 -11.46 2.20 -12.20
CA LEU A 178 -10.57 1.44 -13.09
C LEU A 178 -9.18 2.09 -13.09
N THR A 179 -8.56 2.16 -11.91
CA THR A 179 -7.27 2.84 -11.75
C THR A 179 -6.12 2.04 -12.32
N LYS A 180 -6.27 0.71 -12.46
CA LYS A 180 -5.29 -0.27 -12.98
C LYS A 180 -4.00 -0.40 -12.18
N VAL A 181 -3.49 0.72 -11.68
CA VAL A 181 -2.26 0.88 -10.91
C VAL A 181 -2.60 1.30 -9.48
N HIS A 182 -2.01 0.61 -8.52
CA HIS A 182 -1.94 0.99 -7.11
C HIS A 182 -0.47 0.99 -6.67
N THR A 183 -0.09 1.92 -5.80
CA THR A 183 1.29 2.08 -5.33
C THR A 183 1.28 2.42 -3.85
N SER A 184 2.36 2.07 -3.15
CA SER A 184 2.68 2.67 -1.86
C SER A 184 2.83 4.19 -2.04
N ASP A 185 2.14 4.99 -1.22
CA ASP A 185 2.20 6.46 -1.26
C ASP A 185 3.40 7.04 -0.52
N ASP A 186 3.82 6.35 0.54
CA ASP A 186 5.04 6.63 1.29
C ASP A 186 5.59 5.33 1.91
N PRO A 187 6.76 5.37 2.57
CA PRO A 187 7.34 4.20 3.24
C PRO A 187 6.44 3.46 4.22
N LEU A 188 5.40 4.10 4.78
CA LEU A 188 4.51 3.43 5.72
C LEU A 188 3.57 2.44 5.00
N ASP A 189 3.27 2.66 3.71
CA ASP A 189 2.45 1.72 2.91
C ASP A 189 3.25 0.51 2.39
N VAL A 190 4.57 0.47 2.64
CA VAL A 190 5.43 -0.68 2.31
C VAL A 190 5.38 -1.73 3.42
N VAL A 191 5.06 -1.28 4.65
CA VAL A 191 4.85 -2.13 5.83
C VAL A 191 3.51 -2.83 5.72
#